data_AF-W9C8W4-F1
#
_entry.id   AF-W9C8W4-F1
#
_cell.length_a   1.000
_cell.length_b   1.000
_cell.length_c   1.000
_cell.angle_alpha   90.00
_cell.angle_beta   90.00
_cell.angle_gamma   90.00
#
_symmetry.space_group_name_H-M   'P 1'
#
loop_
_entity.id
_entity.type
_entity.pdbx_description
1 polymer ?
#
loop_
_entity_poly.entity_id
_entity_poly.type
_entity_poly.pdbx_seq_one_letter_code
_entity_poly.pdbx_strand_id
1 'polypeptide(L)'
;MGNKNNRGRIPAPRAVELYAERKLAEKQLAERQQAEKLALEKQQAEELIRSFDPSTVPQHDLMTIEHVKDTKKLIIDLDFMNRGFIVNMASLLETLPVYAPFIVDITIRLYAPAKHTTQALYKDRKASMKKMVNILNKFNVNKMDIIIGLNSDNFLQMRLAAFVHGLNFQKWTMSYHIFDQEGETALVATMGRGSVYGRRLHGVYKAEFQAQ
;
A
#
# COMPACT_ATOMS: atom_id res chain seq x y z
N MET A 1 -80.58 7.31 -5.41
CA MET A 1 -80.02 8.30 -6.35
C MET A 1 -78.51 8.15 -6.38
N GLY A 2 -77.97 7.46 -7.39
CA GLY A 2 -76.52 7.24 -7.55
C GLY A 2 -75.91 8.31 -8.44
N ASN A 3 -74.91 9.05 -7.94
CA ASN A 3 -74.22 10.11 -8.68
C ASN A 3 -73.46 9.49 -9.88
N LYS A 4 -73.88 9.83 -11.11
CA LYS A 4 -73.36 9.27 -12.38
C LYS A 4 -72.04 9.90 -12.87
N ASN A 5 -71.46 10.84 -12.12
CA ASN A 5 -70.46 11.77 -12.67
C ASN A 5 -68.98 11.40 -12.42
N ASN A 6 -68.67 10.22 -11.86
CA ASN A 6 -67.28 9.85 -11.50
C ASN A 6 -66.70 8.65 -12.28
N ARG A 7 -67.33 8.19 -13.37
CA ARG A 7 -66.74 7.14 -14.21
C ARG A 7 -65.57 7.71 -15.02
N GLY A 8 -64.34 7.45 -14.57
CA GLY A 8 -63.12 7.71 -15.35
C GLY A 8 -62.15 8.75 -14.77
N ARG A 9 -62.41 9.35 -13.60
CA ARG A 9 -61.41 10.22 -12.95
C ARG A 9 -60.35 9.36 -12.26
N ILE A 10 -59.13 9.42 -12.79
CA ILE A 10 -57.93 8.92 -12.12
C ILE A 10 -57.83 9.67 -10.77
N PRO A 11 -57.67 8.98 -9.63
CA PRO A 11 -57.46 9.64 -8.35
C PRO A 11 -56.22 10.54 -8.45
N ALA A 12 -56.35 11.81 -8.05
CA ALA A 12 -55.19 12.69 -7.97
C ALA A 12 -54.21 12.12 -6.92
N PRO A 13 -52.91 12.00 -7.24
CA PRO A 13 -51.93 11.46 -6.30
C PRO A 13 -51.92 12.28 -5.01
N ARG A 14 -51.81 11.59 -3.87
CA ARG A 14 -51.87 12.25 -2.57
C ARG A 14 -50.61 13.11 -2.41
N ALA A 15 -50.73 14.28 -1.78
CA ALA A 15 -49.58 15.19 -1.58
C ALA A 15 -48.39 14.52 -0.87
N VAL A 16 -48.65 13.51 -0.04
CA VAL A 16 -47.63 12.70 0.64
C VAL A 16 -46.86 11.80 -0.32
N GLU A 17 -47.53 11.23 -1.33
CA GLU A 17 -46.91 10.39 -2.37
C GLU A 17 -46.01 11.25 -3.26
N LEU A 18 -46.49 12.43 -3.69
CA LEU A 18 -45.70 13.39 -4.46
C LEU A 18 -44.45 13.90 -3.70
N TYR A 19 -44.58 14.10 -2.38
CA TYR A 19 -43.45 14.49 -1.54
C TYR A 19 -42.41 13.37 -1.39
N ALA A 20 -42.87 12.13 -1.17
CA ALA A 20 -42.00 10.96 -1.07
C ALA A 20 -41.24 10.71 -2.39
N GLU A 21 -41.93 10.82 -3.54
CA GLU A 21 -41.34 10.71 -4.87
C GLU A 21 -40.26 11.77 -5.12
N ARG A 22 -40.53 13.04 -4.76
CA ARG A 22 -39.53 14.13 -4.88
C ARG A 22 -38.29 13.87 -4.04
N LYS A 23 -38.46 13.48 -2.77
CA LYS A 23 -37.31 13.15 -1.91
C LYS A 23 -36.49 11.98 -2.44
N LEU A 24 -37.16 10.97 -3.01
CA LEU A 24 -36.48 9.82 -3.60
C LEU A 24 -35.71 10.22 -4.87
N ALA A 25 -36.28 11.07 -5.72
CA ALA A 25 -35.62 11.61 -6.91
C ALA A 25 -34.42 12.49 -6.56
N GLU A 26 -34.52 13.35 -5.53
CA GLU A 26 -33.41 14.16 -5.02
C GLU A 26 -32.27 13.29 -4.50
N LYS A 27 -32.59 12.25 -3.72
CA LYS A 27 -31.59 11.30 -3.22
C LYS A 27 -30.89 10.57 -4.37
N GLN A 28 -31.64 10.08 -5.36
CA GLN A 28 -31.06 9.41 -6.53
C GLN A 28 -30.19 10.36 -7.36
N LEU A 29 -30.58 11.63 -7.50
CA LEU A 29 -29.78 12.63 -8.20
C LEU A 29 -28.46 12.90 -7.46
N ALA A 30 -28.52 13.05 -6.13
CA ALA A 30 -27.32 13.24 -5.31
C ALA A 30 -26.37 12.03 -5.39
N GLU A 31 -26.91 10.81 -5.32
CA GLU A 31 -26.12 9.57 -5.46
C GLU A 31 -25.47 9.48 -6.85
N ARG A 32 -26.19 9.84 -7.93
CA ARG A 32 -25.62 9.87 -9.29
C ARG A 32 -24.51 10.91 -9.43
N GLN A 33 -24.73 12.13 -8.95
CA GLN A 33 -23.71 13.18 -8.97
C GLN A 33 -22.45 12.78 -8.20
N GLN A 34 -22.62 12.13 -7.05
CA GLN A 34 -21.50 11.62 -6.27
C GLN A 34 -20.76 10.50 -6.99
N ALA A 35 -21.48 9.57 -7.63
CA ALA A 35 -20.89 8.49 -8.41
C ALA A 35 -20.13 9.00 -9.65
N GLU A 36 -20.68 9.98 -10.37
CA GLU A 36 -20.02 10.63 -11.51
C GLU A 36 -18.74 11.34 -11.10
N LYS A 37 -18.78 12.08 -9.98
CA LYS A 37 -17.59 12.74 -9.42
C LYS A 37 -16.50 11.72 -9.07
N LEU A 38 -16.85 10.65 -8.36
CA LEU A 38 -15.92 9.57 -8.01
C LEU A 38 -15.33 8.88 -9.26
N ALA A 39 -16.13 8.68 -10.30
CA ALA A 39 -15.68 8.10 -11.56
C ALA A 39 -14.68 9.02 -12.28
N LEU A 40 -14.93 10.33 -12.31
CA LEU A 40 -14.04 11.31 -12.90
C LEU A 40 -12.71 11.41 -12.13
N GLU A 41 -12.76 11.46 -10.79
CA GLU A 41 -11.55 11.47 -9.94
C GLU A 41 -10.71 10.21 -10.16
N LYS A 42 -11.34 9.05 -10.29
CA LYS A 42 -10.66 7.79 -10.58
C LYS A 42 -9.99 7.81 -11.96
N GLN A 43 -10.68 8.29 -12.99
CA GLN A 43 -10.10 8.42 -14.34
C GLN A 43 -8.89 9.36 -14.36
N GLN A 44 -8.98 10.49 -13.67
CA GLN A 44 -7.86 11.43 -13.56
C GLN A 44 -6.65 10.81 -12.85
N ALA A 45 -6.87 10.05 -11.77
CA ALA A 45 -5.81 9.34 -11.07
C ALA A 45 -5.15 8.26 -11.95
N GLU A 46 -5.94 7.51 -12.71
CA GLU A 46 -5.44 6.49 -13.65
C GLU A 46 -4.60 7.13 -14.78
N GLU A 47 -5.04 8.26 -15.32
CA GLU A 47 -4.28 9.01 -16.34
C GLU A 47 -2.95 9.52 -15.77
N LEU A 48 -2.96 10.04 -14.54
CA LEU A 48 -1.77 10.53 -13.85
C LEU A 48 -0.74 9.39 -13.65
N ILE A 49 -1.18 8.22 -13.21
CA ILE A 49 -0.33 7.02 -13.05
C ILE A 49 0.23 6.58 -14.41
N ARG A 50 -0.61 6.55 -15.45
CA ARG A 50 -0.21 6.11 -16.80
C ARG A 50 0.83 7.05 -17.42
N SER A 51 0.59 8.36 -17.33
CA SER A 51 1.42 9.41 -17.94
C SER A 51 2.66 9.79 -17.12
N PHE A 52 2.79 9.30 -15.88
CA PHE A 52 3.95 9.58 -15.03
C PHE A 52 5.27 9.24 -15.70
N ASP A 53 6.20 10.20 -15.77
CA ASP A 53 7.58 9.99 -16.20
C ASP A 53 8.52 10.05 -14.98
N PRO A 54 9.25 8.97 -14.65
CA PRO A 54 10.21 8.98 -13.55
C PRO A 54 11.26 10.10 -13.64
N SER A 55 11.62 10.55 -14.84
CA SER A 55 12.62 11.61 -15.02
C SER A 55 12.19 12.96 -14.44
N THR A 56 10.89 13.15 -14.19
CA THR A 56 10.34 14.42 -13.68
C THR A 56 10.32 14.52 -12.16
N VAL A 57 10.78 13.49 -11.44
CA VAL A 57 10.84 13.47 -9.97
C VAL A 57 12.25 13.15 -9.47
N PRO A 58 12.60 13.54 -8.22
CA PRO A 58 13.94 13.26 -7.70
C PRO A 58 14.21 11.76 -7.63
N GLN A 59 15.35 11.36 -8.18
CA GLN A 59 15.85 9.98 -8.13
C GLN A 59 16.57 9.71 -6.81
N HIS A 60 16.63 8.44 -6.42
CA HIS A 60 17.32 8.01 -5.20
C HIS A 60 17.97 6.64 -5.43
N ASP A 61 19.19 6.44 -4.95
CA ASP A 61 20.00 5.23 -5.21
C ASP A 61 19.34 3.92 -4.73
N LEU A 62 18.46 4.03 -3.73
CA LEU A 62 17.67 2.91 -3.21
C LEU A 62 16.37 2.64 -3.94
N MET A 63 16.03 3.46 -4.93
CA MET A 63 14.76 3.38 -5.66
C MET A 63 15.02 3.09 -7.12
N THR A 64 14.20 2.22 -7.69
CA THR A 64 14.21 1.92 -9.13
C THR A 64 12.78 1.80 -9.62
N ILE A 65 12.47 2.39 -10.77
CA ILE A 65 11.16 2.23 -11.41
C ILE A 65 11.27 1.17 -12.51
N GLU A 66 10.52 0.08 -12.34
CA GLU A 66 10.35 -0.93 -13.37
C GLU A 66 9.04 -0.71 -14.13
N HIS A 67 9.11 -0.83 -15.46
CA HIS A 67 7.92 -0.85 -16.32
C HIS A 67 7.40 -2.28 -16.42
N VAL A 68 6.20 -2.52 -15.90
CA VAL A 68 5.52 -3.81 -15.94
C VAL A 68 4.23 -3.65 -16.75
N LYS A 69 4.30 -4.00 -18.04
CA LYS A 69 3.20 -3.76 -19.00
C LYS A 69 2.80 -2.28 -19.01
N ASP A 70 1.55 -1.98 -18.69
CA ASP A 70 0.99 -0.61 -18.64
C ASP A 70 1.17 0.08 -17.27
N THR A 71 1.80 -0.61 -16.31
CA THR A 71 1.97 -0.12 -14.93
C THR A 71 3.43 0.10 -14.59
N LYS A 72 3.68 1.01 -13.65
CA LYS A 72 5.00 1.29 -13.11
C LYS A 72 5.07 0.77 -11.69
N LYS A 73 6.11 0.00 -11.42
CA LYS A 73 6.37 -0.61 -10.11
C LYS A 73 7.59 0.05 -9.49
N LEU A 74 7.46 0.55 -8.28
CA LEU A 74 8.59 1.08 -7.51
C LEU A 74 9.27 -0.04 -6.75
N ILE A 75 10.56 -0.23 -6.99
CA ILE A 75 11.42 -1.10 -6.20
C ILE A 75 12.20 -0.24 -5.21
N ILE A 76 12.19 -0.64 -3.94
CA ILE A 76 12.98 -0.06 -2.87
C ILE A 76 13.94 -1.15 -2.35
N ASP A 77 15.23 -0.99 -2.61
CA ASP A 77 16.27 -1.92 -2.18
C ASP A 77 16.90 -1.46 -0.86
N LEU A 78 16.69 -2.21 0.21
CA LEU A 78 17.20 -1.92 1.55
C LEU A 78 18.26 -2.93 1.92
N ASP A 79 19.48 -2.74 1.40
CA ASP A 79 20.62 -3.60 1.70
C ASP A 79 21.47 -3.06 2.87
N PHE A 80 21.16 -3.55 4.07
CA PHE A 80 21.90 -3.23 5.28
C PHE A 80 23.14 -4.10 5.53
N MET A 81 23.44 -5.01 4.60
CA MET A 81 24.57 -5.93 4.64
C MET A 81 25.74 -5.47 3.76
N ASN A 82 25.44 -4.73 2.70
CA ASN A 82 26.45 -4.17 1.81
C ASN A 82 27.42 -3.25 2.57
N ARG A 83 28.70 -3.58 2.57
CA ARG A 83 29.75 -2.78 3.23
C ARG A 83 30.27 -1.64 2.35
N GLY A 84 30.08 -1.72 1.04
CA GLY A 84 30.47 -0.69 0.08
C GLY A 84 29.41 0.41 -0.10
N PHE A 85 28.22 0.23 0.48
CA PHE A 85 27.10 1.15 0.32
C PHE A 85 26.39 1.40 1.66
N ILE A 86 26.17 2.67 2.00
CA ILE A 86 25.44 3.04 3.22
C ILE A 86 24.01 3.41 2.84
N VAL A 87 23.05 2.65 3.37
CA VAL A 87 21.62 2.94 3.21
C VAL A 87 21.27 4.28 3.86
N ASN A 88 21.12 5.33 3.04
CA ASN A 88 20.69 6.65 3.49
C ASN A 88 19.16 6.69 3.65
N MET A 89 18.66 6.18 4.77
CA MET A 89 17.23 6.20 5.07
C MET A 89 16.65 7.61 5.17
N ALA A 90 17.44 8.61 5.59
CA ALA A 90 16.92 9.97 5.76
C ALA A 90 16.52 10.57 4.41
N SER A 91 17.42 10.52 3.42
CA SER A 91 17.14 11.00 2.06
C SER A 91 16.01 10.19 1.42
N LEU A 92 15.99 8.86 1.58
CA LEU A 92 14.89 8.03 1.08
C LEU A 92 13.53 8.49 1.62
N LEU A 93 13.43 8.75 2.93
CA LEU A 93 12.18 9.16 3.57
C LEU A 93 11.73 10.57 3.14
N GLU A 94 12.64 11.42 2.70
CA GLU A 94 12.32 12.74 2.12
C GLU A 94 11.84 12.62 0.67
N THR A 95 12.46 11.72 -0.10
CA THR A 95 12.14 11.55 -1.53
C THR A 95 10.90 10.69 -1.78
N LEU A 96 10.69 9.63 -1.00
CA LEU A 96 9.63 8.65 -1.21
C LEU A 96 8.22 9.25 -1.34
N PRO A 97 7.79 10.24 -0.51
CA PRO A 97 6.45 10.81 -0.62
C PRO A 97 6.10 11.40 -2.01
N VAL A 98 7.10 11.83 -2.78
CA VAL A 98 6.89 12.39 -4.13
C VAL A 98 6.28 11.36 -5.10
N TYR A 99 6.50 10.07 -4.85
CA TYR A 99 6.01 8.97 -5.68
C TYR A 99 4.57 8.54 -5.35
N ALA A 100 4.02 9.01 -4.22
CA ALA A 100 2.70 8.60 -3.72
C ALA A 100 1.53 8.73 -4.73
N PRO A 101 1.42 9.79 -5.54
CA PRO A 101 0.30 9.93 -6.47
C PRO A 101 0.47 9.09 -7.74
N PHE A 102 1.68 8.61 -8.04
CA PHE A 102 1.99 7.97 -9.33
C PHE A 102 2.18 6.45 -9.25
N ILE A 103 2.51 5.94 -8.06
CA ILE A 103 2.89 4.55 -7.86
C ILE A 103 1.82 3.81 -7.04
N VAL A 104 1.31 2.73 -7.61
CA VAL A 104 0.34 1.83 -6.97
C VAL A 104 0.91 0.46 -6.66
N ASP A 105 2.00 0.06 -7.33
CA ASP A 105 2.66 -1.23 -7.12
C ASP A 105 4.08 -1.01 -6.57
N ILE A 106 4.38 -1.67 -5.46
CA ILE A 106 5.64 -1.46 -4.73
C ILE A 106 6.30 -2.82 -4.44
N THR A 107 7.61 -2.90 -4.58
CA THR A 107 8.43 -4.01 -4.09
C THR A 107 9.46 -3.46 -3.13
N ILE A 108 9.55 -4.04 -1.93
CA ILE A 108 10.59 -3.71 -0.96
C ILE A 108 11.48 -4.94 -0.82
N ARG A 109 12.74 -4.83 -1.24
CA ARG A 109 13.75 -5.85 -0.96
C ARG A 109 14.49 -5.48 0.30
N LEU A 110 14.59 -6.39 1.25
CA LEU A 110 15.18 -6.14 2.55
C LEU A 110 16.25 -7.17 2.86
N TYR A 111 17.48 -6.70 3.01
CA TYR A 111 18.64 -7.51 3.41
C TYR A 111 19.16 -6.97 4.74
N ALA A 112 19.00 -7.73 5.81
CA ALA A 112 19.43 -7.32 7.14
C ALA A 112 20.45 -8.30 7.74
N PRO A 113 21.40 -7.81 8.55
CA PRO A 113 22.29 -8.70 9.29
C PRO A 113 21.54 -9.50 10.35
N ALA A 114 21.96 -10.74 10.56
CA ALA A 114 21.47 -11.54 11.68
C ALA A 114 21.82 -10.90 13.03
N LYS A 115 22.97 -10.20 13.07
CA LYS A 115 23.43 -9.43 14.23
C LYS A 115 23.84 -8.04 13.78
N HIS A 116 23.09 -7.03 14.22
CA HIS A 116 23.46 -5.64 14.03
C HIS A 116 24.73 -5.31 14.83
N THR A 117 25.61 -4.49 14.26
CA THR A 117 26.87 -4.09 14.90
C THR A 117 26.66 -3.48 16.28
N THR A 118 25.62 -2.65 16.42
CA THR A 118 25.24 -2.03 17.69
C THR A 118 23.73 -2.05 17.88
N GLN A 119 23.29 -1.99 19.14
CA GLN A 119 21.86 -1.87 19.47
C GLN A 119 21.28 -0.53 19.01
N ALA A 120 22.07 0.55 19.06
CA ALA A 120 21.66 1.86 18.56
C ALA A 120 21.33 1.81 17.06
N LEU A 121 22.20 1.21 16.25
CA LEU A 121 21.98 1.05 14.81
C LEU A 121 20.71 0.25 14.50
N TYR A 122 20.41 -0.80 15.28
CA TYR A 122 19.14 -1.52 15.13
C TYR A 122 17.93 -0.64 15.45
N LYS A 123 17.99 0.14 16.54
CA LYS A 123 16.92 1.06 16.93
C LYS A 123 16.69 2.14 15.87
N ASP A 124 17.75 2.68 15.28
CA ASP A 124 17.66 3.70 14.22
C ASP A 124 17.02 3.15 12.96
N ARG A 125 17.46 1.97 12.50
CA ARG A 125 16.83 1.28 11.35
C ARG A 125 15.36 1.01 11.61
N LYS A 126 15.00 0.53 12.80
CA LYS A 126 13.62 0.30 13.23
C LYS A 126 12.79 1.60 13.19
N ALA A 127 13.33 2.70 13.71
CA ALA A 127 12.68 4.00 13.68
C ALA A 127 12.45 4.49 12.24
N SER A 128 13.43 4.31 11.35
CA SER A 128 13.28 4.62 9.93
C SER A 128 12.21 3.74 9.25
N MET A 129 12.13 2.44 9.56
CA MET A 129 11.04 1.59 9.06
C MET A 129 9.66 2.07 9.52
N LYS A 130 9.52 2.50 10.78
CA LYS A 130 8.25 3.10 11.26
C LYS A 130 7.88 4.36 10.47
N LYS A 131 8.84 5.25 10.21
CA LYS A 131 8.61 6.45 9.39
C LYS A 131 8.22 6.10 7.96
N MET A 132 8.88 5.09 7.37
CA MET A 132 8.57 4.60 6.03
C MET A 132 7.13 4.07 5.96
N VAL A 133 6.68 3.31 6.95
CA VAL A 133 5.28 2.85 7.06
C VAL A 133 4.30 4.02 7.04
N ASN A 134 4.57 5.09 7.81
CA ASN A 134 3.71 6.27 7.83
C ASN A 134 3.62 6.96 6.46
N ILE A 135 4.69 6.93 5.68
CA ILE A 135 4.71 7.45 4.30
C ILE A 135 3.92 6.52 3.38
N LEU A 136 4.21 5.21 3.39
CA LEU A 136 3.56 4.21 2.56
C LEU A 136 2.04 4.11 2.81
N ASN A 137 1.59 4.39 4.04
CA ASN A 137 0.16 4.45 4.38
C ASN A 137 -0.61 5.59 3.70
N LYS A 138 0.10 6.54 3.05
CA LYS A 138 -0.50 7.62 2.26
C LYS A 138 -0.61 7.27 0.77
N PHE A 139 -0.02 6.15 0.34
CA PHE A 139 -0.04 5.71 -1.05
C PHE A 139 -1.36 4.98 -1.34
N ASN A 140 -1.84 5.10 -2.57
CA ASN A 140 -2.97 4.30 -3.04
C ASN A 140 -2.50 2.93 -3.56
N VAL A 141 -1.94 2.11 -2.66
CA VAL A 141 -1.28 0.85 -3.03
C VAL A 141 -2.29 -0.21 -3.48
N ASN A 142 -2.10 -0.73 -4.69
CA ASN A 142 -2.80 -1.90 -5.22
C ASN A 142 -2.13 -3.19 -4.77
N LYS A 143 -0.80 -3.26 -4.87
CA LYS A 143 -0.03 -4.43 -4.49
C LYS A 143 1.32 -4.02 -3.90
N MET A 144 1.72 -4.69 -2.83
CA MET A 144 3.05 -4.56 -2.26
C MET A 144 3.72 -5.92 -2.04
N ASP A 145 4.92 -6.11 -2.58
CA ASP A 145 5.68 -7.34 -2.40
C ASP A 145 6.90 -7.09 -1.53
N ILE A 146 7.03 -7.84 -0.43
CA ILE A 146 8.19 -7.75 0.46
C ILE A 146 9.05 -8.97 0.19
N ILE A 147 10.30 -8.73 -0.20
CA ILE A 147 11.28 -9.77 -0.49
C ILE A 147 12.36 -9.68 0.57
N ILE A 148 12.47 -10.69 1.42
CA ILE A 148 13.50 -10.73 2.48
C ILE A 148 14.66 -11.58 1.98
N GLY A 149 15.84 -10.98 1.88
CA GLY A 149 17.05 -11.72 1.57
C GLY A 149 17.71 -12.28 2.82
N LEU A 150 17.98 -13.58 2.81
CA LEU A 150 18.60 -14.32 3.89
C LEU A 150 19.93 -14.91 3.43
N ASN A 151 20.94 -14.92 4.31
CA ASN A 151 22.20 -15.63 4.03
C ASN A 151 22.16 -17.10 4.49
N SER A 152 21.16 -17.45 5.31
CA SER A 152 20.87 -18.75 5.90
C SER A 152 19.44 -18.69 6.48
N ASP A 153 18.82 -19.81 6.86
CA ASP A 153 17.49 -19.79 7.52
C ASP A 153 17.57 -19.19 8.94
N ASN A 154 17.70 -17.86 9.02
CA ASN A 154 17.89 -17.13 10.26
C ASN A 154 16.80 -16.06 10.44
N PHE A 155 15.85 -16.38 11.32
CA PHE A 155 14.74 -15.48 11.65
C PHE A 155 15.17 -14.08 12.12
N LEU A 156 16.38 -13.94 12.70
CA LEU A 156 16.86 -12.63 13.16
C LEU A 156 16.96 -11.61 12.01
N GLN A 157 17.32 -12.06 10.81
CA GLN A 157 17.39 -11.21 9.61
C GLN A 157 16.01 -10.73 9.15
N MET A 158 14.94 -11.45 9.53
CA MET A 158 13.58 -11.11 9.14
C MET A 158 12.95 -10.05 10.06
N ARG A 159 13.52 -9.78 11.24
CA ARG A 159 12.87 -8.96 12.28
C ARG A 159 12.48 -7.56 11.80
N LEU A 160 13.30 -6.93 10.95
CA LEU A 160 12.97 -5.62 10.40
C LEU A 160 11.73 -5.68 9.51
N ALA A 161 11.46 -6.79 8.81
CA ALA A 161 10.27 -6.97 7.98
C ALA A 161 8.96 -6.95 8.79
N ALA A 162 9.01 -7.04 10.12
CA ALA A 162 7.83 -6.88 10.96
C ALA A 162 7.15 -5.50 10.79
N PHE A 163 7.83 -4.50 10.22
CA PHE A 163 7.23 -3.19 9.93
C PHE A 163 5.94 -3.28 9.10
N VAL A 164 5.81 -4.30 8.24
CA VAL A 164 4.65 -4.44 7.33
C VAL A 164 3.32 -4.57 8.07
N HIS A 165 3.36 -5.02 9.33
CA HIS A 165 2.17 -5.14 10.17
C HIS A 165 1.63 -3.78 10.63
N GLY A 166 2.40 -2.69 10.44
CA GLY A 166 1.93 -1.32 10.64
C GLY A 166 1.29 -0.68 9.41
N LEU A 167 1.22 -1.38 8.27
CA LEU A 167 0.54 -0.87 7.08
C LEU A 167 -0.99 -0.92 7.28
N ASN A 168 -1.67 0.14 6.85
CA ASN A 168 -3.13 0.28 6.93
C ASN A 168 -3.85 -0.59 5.89
N PHE A 169 -3.15 -1.02 4.84
CA PHE A 169 -3.66 -1.92 3.83
C PHE A 169 -3.11 -3.35 4.04
N GLN A 170 -3.89 -4.33 3.59
CA GLN A 170 -3.54 -5.76 3.71
C GLN A 170 -3.12 -6.39 2.38
N LYS A 171 -3.06 -5.60 1.30
CA LYS A 171 -2.67 -6.04 -0.05
C LYS A 171 -1.15 -6.18 -0.20
N TRP A 172 -0.52 -6.83 0.78
CA TRP A 172 0.91 -7.11 0.74
C TRP A 172 1.17 -8.62 0.76
N THR A 173 2.19 -9.03 0.02
CA THR A 173 2.75 -10.38 0.09
C THR A 173 4.15 -10.32 0.68
N MET A 174 4.60 -11.42 1.27
CA MET A 174 5.95 -11.52 1.79
C MET A 174 6.56 -12.83 1.30
N SER A 175 7.80 -12.76 0.83
CA SER A 175 8.59 -13.93 0.45
C SER A 175 9.98 -13.79 1.07
N TYR A 176 10.65 -14.91 1.27
CA TYR A 176 12.07 -14.89 1.60
C TYR A 176 12.85 -15.80 0.68
N HIS A 177 14.06 -15.36 0.40
CA HIS A 177 14.94 -15.92 -0.59
C HIS A 177 16.31 -16.10 0.04
N ILE A 178 17.00 -17.17 -0.34
CA ILE A 178 18.41 -17.29 -0.03
C ILE A 178 19.15 -16.44 -1.06
N PHE A 179 20.06 -15.62 -0.55
CA PHE A 179 21.01 -14.86 -1.34
C PHE A 179 22.41 -15.34 -1.00
N ASP A 180 23.15 -15.73 -2.02
CA ASP A 180 24.56 -16.06 -1.90
C ASP A 180 25.42 -14.93 -2.50
N GLN A 181 26.69 -15.21 -2.78
CA GLN A 181 27.61 -14.22 -3.32
C GLN A 181 27.31 -13.82 -4.78
N GLU A 182 26.44 -14.57 -5.47
CA GLU A 182 26.11 -14.39 -6.90
C GLU A 182 24.74 -13.72 -7.11
N GLY A 183 23.91 -13.64 -6.07
CA GLY A 183 22.63 -12.92 -6.10
C GLY A 183 21.46 -13.73 -5.53
N GLU A 184 20.24 -13.43 -6.01
CA GLU A 184 19.01 -14.15 -5.65
C GLU A 184 19.07 -15.58 -6.21
N THR A 185 19.26 -16.58 -5.35
CA THR A 185 19.48 -17.96 -5.82
C THR A 185 18.21 -18.80 -5.84
N ALA A 186 17.30 -18.62 -4.86
CA ALA A 186 16.03 -19.35 -4.85
C ALA A 186 14.98 -18.73 -3.92
N LEU A 187 13.73 -18.71 -4.39
CA LEU A 187 12.55 -18.54 -3.53
C LEU A 187 12.47 -19.71 -2.56
N VAL A 188 12.57 -19.44 -1.26
CA VAL A 188 12.48 -20.49 -0.24
C VAL A 188 11.03 -20.73 0.15
N ALA A 189 10.26 -19.66 0.41
CA ALA A 189 8.82 -19.76 0.60
C ALA A 189 8.11 -18.41 0.47
N THR A 190 6.81 -18.47 0.14
CA THR A 190 5.87 -17.37 0.32
C THR A 190 5.22 -17.44 1.71
N MET A 191 5.09 -16.29 2.36
CA MET A 191 4.58 -16.16 3.72
C MET A 191 3.32 -15.30 3.72
N GLY A 192 2.19 -15.94 3.99
CA GLY A 192 0.98 -15.22 4.40
C GLY A 192 1.00 -14.87 5.88
N ARG A 193 0.12 -13.95 6.31
CA ARG A 193 -0.11 -13.60 7.73
C ARG A 193 -0.33 -14.83 8.63
N GLY A 194 -0.99 -15.87 8.10
CA GLY A 194 -1.29 -17.10 8.81
C GLY A 194 -0.14 -18.11 8.90
N SER A 195 1.01 -17.85 8.29
CA SER A 195 2.19 -18.74 8.38
C SER A 195 2.86 -18.65 9.76
N VAL A 196 3.70 -19.64 10.09
CA VAL A 196 4.49 -19.63 11.34
C VAL A 196 5.35 -18.38 11.45
N TYR A 197 6.07 -18.05 10.37
CA TYR A 197 6.90 -16.85 10.29
C TYR A 197 6.07 -15.56 10.32
N GLY A 198 4.91 -15.51 9.62
CA GLY A 198 4.00 -14.38 9.67
C GLY A 198 3.47 -14.10 11.08
N ARG A 199 3.08 -15.14 11.84
CA ARG A 199 2.67 -14.99 13.25
C ARG A 199 3.83 -14.53 14.14
N ARG A 200 5.03 -15.07 13.91
CA ARG A 200 6.23 -14.70 14.67
C ARG A 200 6.62 -13.24 14.43
N LEU A 201 6.57 -12.78 13.18
CA LEU A 201 6.79 -11.38 12.80
C LEU A 201 5.72 -10.44 13.36
N HIS A 202 4.46 -10.88 13.42
CA HIS A 202 3.41 -10.13 14.12
C HIS A 202 3.72 -9.96 15.62
N GLY A 203 4.24 -11.01 16.26
CA GLY A 203 4.74 -10.95 17.65
C GLY A 203 5.87 -9.93 17.81
N VAL A 204 6.84 -9.95 16.89
CA VAL A 204 7.93 -8.95 16.82
C VAL A 204 7.37 -7.54 16.66
N TYR A 205 6.41 -7.34 15.77
CA TYR A 205 5.76 -6.04 15.56
C TYR A 205 5.11 -5.52 16.85
N LYS A 206 4.32 -6.35 17.55
CA LYS A 206 3.72 -5.96 18.84
C LYS A 206 4.78 -5.58 19.88
N ALA A 207 5.82 -6.41 20.02
CA ALA A 207 6.83 -6.25 21.06
C ALA A 207 7.82 -5.10 20.79
N GLU A 208 8.09 -4.78 19.52
CA GLU A 208 9.19 -3.88 19.16
C GLU A 208 8.76 -2.65 18.40
N PHE A 209 7.67 -2.73 17.63
CA PHE A 209 7.19 -1.63 16.80
C PHE A 209 5.97 -0.91 17.40
N GLN A 210 5.06 -1.61 18.08
CA GLN A 210 3.92 -0.99 18.76
C GLN A 210 4.21 -0.61 20.21
N ALA A 211 4.92 -1.47 20.95
CA ALA A 211 5.34 -1.18 22.31
C ALA A 211 6.49 -0.17 22.30
N GLN A 212 6.16 1.12 22.14
CA GLN A 212 7.01 2.29 22.41
C GLN A 212 6.24 3.57 22.09
#